data_AF-A0A7S1CNF5-F1
#
_entry.id   AF-A0A7S1CNF5-F1
#
_cell.length_a   1.000
_cell.length_b   1.000
_cell.length_c   1.000
_cell.angle_alpha   90.00
_cell.angle_beta   90.00
_cell.angle_gamma   90.00
#
_symmetry.space_group_name_H-M   'P 1'
#
loop_
_entity.id
_entity.type
_entity.pdbx_description
1 polymer ?
#
loop_
_entity_poly.entity_id
_entity_poly.type
_entity_poly.pdbx_seq_one_letter_code
_entity_poly.pdbx_strand_id
1 'polypeptide(L)'
;FAQVMGRKRVVLAPPRAAAVLHPYPATHPSRRQAQVPAATDWEDAALRSIAGGGGDVDGGRGSERVVEASLSAGDVLYVPPFWWHRVEAVGDEPVASLSVVTPSEEEFAFAAAYWQRVPFGRLRSREERVAGARLLLTAVMRKTLRRDDDDDDDDSGDDDDGHHTAPKSPAAVVAELLATRYVPLYGNALGLGAGDGDAIAASMACSLPADFDCGARDDAERGAASVSRDVMGRVGQLLDEAAEGVAAALRSGAITHTAGVQTLLLHDYVEEIARWAVGACNVGLFLQRCFR
;
A
#
# COMPACT_ATOMS: atom_id res chain seq x y z
N PHE A 1 -19.56 -5.66 -14.73
CA PHE A 1 -19.06 -5.31 -16.08
C PHE A 1 -19.89 -6.08 -17.11
N ALA A 2 -20.74 -5.42 -17.90
CA ALA A 2 -21.62 -6.05 -18.87
C ALA A 2 -21.09 -5.82 -20.30
N GLN A 3 -20.89 -6.89 -21.06
CA GLN A 3 -20.40 -6.82 -22.44
C GLN A 3 -21.58 -6.65 -23.39
N VAL A 4 -21.59 -5.55 -24.15
CA VAL A 4 -22.74 -5.14 -24.98
C VAL A 4 -22.54 -5.53 -26.45
N MET A 5 -21.32 -5.37 -26.97
CA MET A 5 -21.00 -5.60 -28.39
C MET A 5 -19.55 -6.06 -28.54
N GLY A 6 -19.28 -6.94 -29.50
CA GLY A 6 -17.94 -7.49 -29.75
C GLY A 6 -17.45 -8.39 -28.62
N ARG A 7 -16.16 -8.74 -28.63
CA ARG A 7 -15.56 -9.65 -27.65
C ARG A 7 -14.42 -9.00 -26.86
N LYS A 8 -14.27 -9.42 -25.61
CA LYS A 8 -13.14 -9.01 -24.75
C LYS A 8 -12.48 -10.21 -24.10
N ARG A 9 -11.15 -10.16 -24.00
CA ARG A 9 -10.36 -11.00 -23.09
C ARG A 9 -10.13 -10.21 -21.81
N VAL A 10 -10.50 -10.77 -20.67
CA VAL A 10 -10.31 -10.16 -19.35
C VAL A 10 -9.46 -11.06 -18.49
N VAL A 11 -8.32 -10.57 -18.04
CA VAL A 11 -7.46 -11.24 -17.06
C VAL A 11 -7.65 -10.55 -15.72
N LEU A 12 -8.01 -11.30 -14.69
CA LEU A 12 -8.19 -10.83 -13.32
C LEU A 12 -7.09 -11.39 -12.43
N ALA A 13 -6.47 -10.56 -11.60
CA ALA A 13 -5.50 -10.98 -10.60
C ALA A 13 -5.90 -10.47 -9.21
N PRO A 14 -5.68 -11.27 -8.15
CA PRO A 14 -6.10 -10.91 -6.79
C PRO A 14 -5.28 -9.70 -6.29
N PRO A 15 -5.77 -8.97 -5.26
CA PRO A 15 -5.09 -7.80 -4.71
C PRO A 15 -3.61 -8.03 -4.34
N ARG A 16 -3.27 -9.23 -3.84
CA ARG A 16 -1.89 -9.62 -3.52
C ARG A 16 -0.91 -9.60 -4.70
N ALA A 17 -1.42 -9.71 -5.94
CA ALA A 17 -0.60 -9.61 -7.14
C ALA A 17 0.03 -8.21 -7.29
N ALA A 18 -0.42 -7.21 -6.51
CA ALA A 18 0.21 -5.91 -6.43
C ALA A 18 1.73 -5.97 -6.22
N ALA A 19 2.24 -6.95 -5.45
CA ALA A 19 3.66 -7.10 -5.19
C ALA A 19 4.49 -7.26 -6.48
N VAL A 20 3.91 -7.86 -7.53
CA VAL A 20 4.59 -8.12 -8.82
C VAL A 20 4.04 -7.30 -9.99
N LEU A 21 2.83 -6.75 -9.85
CA LEU A 21 2.27 -5.82 -10.83
C LEU A 21 2.81 -4.39 -10.66
N HIS A 22 3.53 -4.14 -9.57
CA HIS A 22 4.21 -2.89 -9.29
C HIS A 22 3.27 -1.68 -9.47
N PRO A 23 2.24 -1.49 -8.60
CA PRO A 23 1.38 -0.33 -8.66
C PRO A 23 2.18 0.96 -8.77
N TYR A 24 1.73 1.90 -9.58
CA TYR A 24 2.20 3.26 -9.44
C TYR A 24 1.91 3.79 -8.02
N PRO A 25 2.80 4.62 -7.44
CA PRO A 25 2.54 5.29 -6.16
C PRO A 25 1.20 6.04 -6.15
N ALA A 26 0.57 6.16 -4.98
CA ALA A 26 -0.70 6.88 -4.78
C ALA A 26 -0.60 8.37 -5.14
N THR A 27 0.61 8.92 -5.18
CA THR A 27 0.87 10.29 -5.61
C THR A 27 1.04 10.47 -7.12
N HIS A 28 1.10 9.38 -7.89
CA HIS A 28 1.34 9.38 -9.33
C HIS A 28 0.02 9.52 -10.12
N PRO A 29 0.00 10.20 -11.29
CA PRO A 29 -1.20 10.31 -12.13
C PRO A 29 -1.80 8.96 -12.56
N SER A 30 -0.95 7.96 -12.78
CA SER A 30 -1.35 6.57 -13.08
C SER A 30 -1.61 5.72 -11.83
N ARG A 31 -1.94 6.33 -10.67
CA ARG A 31 -2.35 5.62 -9.45
C ARG A 31 -3.39 4.54 -9.79
N ARG A 32 -3.29 3.38 -9.11
CA ARG A 32 -4.12 2.17 -9.33
C ARG A 32 -3.92 1.49 -10.70
N GLN A 33 -2.89 1.86 -11.46
CA GLN A 33 -2.44 1.12 -12.63
C GLN A 33 -1.15 0.34 -12.30
N ALA A 34 -0.93 -0.75 -13.03
CA ALA A 34 0.32 -1.52 -12.98
C ALA A 34 1.43 -0.81 -13.77
N GLN A 35 2.67 -0.85 -13.29
CA GLN A 35 3.84 -0.37 -14.03
C GLN A 35 4.35 -1.39 -15.05
N VAL A 36 3.97 -2.65 -14.90
CA VAL A 36 4.35 -3.72 -15.81
C VAL A 36 3.73 -3.45 -17.20
N PRO A 37 4.51 -3.51 -18.29
CA PRO A 37 3.98 -3.31 -19.63
C PRO A 37 2.79 -4.22 -19.94
N ALA A 38 1.81 -3.70 -20.70
CA ALA A 38 0.63 -4.48 -21.09
C ALA A 38 0.98 -5.75 -21.89
N ALA A 39 2.10 -5.72 -22.65
CA ALA A 39 2.62 -6.85 -23.42
C ALA A 39 3.29 -7.94 -22.56
N THR A 40 3.55 -7.68 -21.28
CA THR A 40 4.00 -8.73 -20.37
C THR A 40 2.87 -9.71 -20.15
N ASP A 41 3.17 -10.99 -20.28
CA ASP A 41 2.19 -12.02 -19.96
C ASP A 41 1.94 -12.04 -18.45
N TRP A 42 0.79 -11.50 -18.02
CA TRP A 42 0.40 -11.45 -16.63
C TRP A 42 0.28 -12.86 -16.04
N GLU A 43 -0.07 -13.85 -16.86
CA GLU A 43 -0.08 -15.25 -16.45
C GLU A 43 1.34 -15.66 -16.04
N ASP A 44 2.31 -15.40 -16.89
CA ASP A 44 3.69 -15.83 -16.67
C ASP A 44 4.37 -15.09 -15.49
N ALA A 45 4.07 -13.80 -15.29
CA ALA A 45 4.58 -13.01 -14.16
C ALA A 45 3.88 -13.31 -12.82
N ALA A 46 2.55 -13.50 -12.83
CA ALA A 46 1.79 -13.79 -11.61
C ALA A 46 1.85 -15.28 -11.23
N LEU A 47 1.91 -16.21 -12.19
CA LEU A 47 2.12 -17.64 -11.95
C LEU A 47 3.48 -17.87 -11.29
N ARG A 48 4.54 -17.17 -11.70
CA ARG A 48 5.87 -17.28 -11.05
C ARG A 48 5.89 -16.76 -9.61
N SER A 49 5.08 -15.74 -9.29
CA SER A 49 4.98 -15.18 -7.93
C SER A 49 4.05 -15.96 -7.00
N ILE A 50 2.97 -16.52 -7.54
CA ILE A 50 1.97 -17.28 -6.76
C ILE A 50 2.42 -18.74 -6.58
N ALA A 51 3.08 -19.34 -7.57
CA ALA A 51 3.57 -20.72 -7.48
C ALA A 51 4.83 -20.89 -6.61
N GLY A 52 5.50 -19.79 -6.22
CA GLY A 52 6.64 -19.81 -5.30
C GLY A 52 6.25 -20.01 -3.82
N GLY A 53 4.96 -19.89 -3.48
CA GLY A 53 4.41 -20.20 -2.16
C GLY A 53 3.76 -21.58 -2.17
N GLY A 54 4.57 -22.63 -2.09
CA GLY A 54 4.08 -24.00 -1.97
C GLY A 54 3.26 -24.20 -0.70
N GLY A 55 1.95 -24.19 -0.84
CA GLY A 55 1.01 -24.57 0.20
C GLY A 55 -0.32 -24.89 -0.45
N ASP A 56 -0.67 -26.18 -0.48
CA ASP A 56 -2.04 -26.62 -0.73
C ASP A 56 -2.94 -25.97 0.35
N VAL A 57 -3.62 -24.88 -0.01
CA VAL A 57 -4.67 -24.33 0.84
C VAL A 57 -5.95 -25.06 0.49
N ASP A 58 -6.26 -26.00 1.38
CA ASP A 58 -7.48 -26.78 1.49
C ASP A 58 -8.74 -25.87 1.45
N GLY A 59 -9.84 -26.46 1.00
CA GLY A 59 -11.01 -25.79 0.41
C GLY A 59 -11.67 -24.69 1.24
N GLY A 60 -11.94 -23.54 0.60
CA GLY A 60 -13.01 -22.63 1.02
C GLY A 60 -12.73 -21.12 0.89
N ARG A 61 -11.47 -20.70 0.72
CA ARG A 61 -11.15 -19.27 0.49
C ARG A 61 -11.00 -19.03 -1.02
N GLY A 62 -11.76 -18.05 -1.53
CA GLY A 62 -11.88 -17.75 -2.96
C GLY A 62 -10.53 -17.74 -3.67
N SER A 63 -10.48 -18.47 -4.79
CA SER A 63 -9.29 -18.69 -5.63
C SER A 63 -8.42 -17.42 -5.74
N GLU A 64 -7.34 -17.38 -4.96
CA GLU A 64 -6.32 -16.33 -5.03
C GLU A 64 -5.41 -16.51 -6.28
N ARG A 65 -5.97 -17.04 -7.36
CA ARG A 65 -5.29 -17.31 -8.61
C ARG A 65 -5.64 -16.23 -9.61
N VAL A 66 -4.74 -16.03 -10.58
CA VAL A 66 -5.08 -15.28 -11.78
C VAL A 66 -6.12 -16.09 -12.56
N VAL A 67 -7.17 -15.43 -13.01
CA VAL A 67 -8.24 -16.04 -13.80
C VAL A 67 -8.43 -15.26 -15.08
N GLU A 68 -8.73 -15.98 -16.15
CA GLU A 68 -9.05 -15.40 -17.44
C GLU A 68 -10.51 -15.67 -17.81
N ALA A 69 -11.17 -14.67 -18.37
CA ALA A 69 -12.50 -14.76 -18.93
C ALA A 69 -12.54 -14.19 -20.36
N SER A 70 -13.15 -14.92 -21.27
CA SER A 70 -13.55 -14.41 -22.58
C SER A 70 -15.01 -13.99 -22.52
N LEU A 71 -15.29 -12.71 -22.79
CA LEU A 71 -16.63 -12.13 -22.76
C LEU A 71 -17.15 -11.89 -24.17
N SER A 72 -18.39 -12.32 -24.40
CA SER A 72 -19.19 -12.06 -25.60
C SER A 72 -20.37 -11.15 -25.26
N ALA A 73 -21.06 -10.63 -26.29
CA ALA A 73 -22.25 -9.80 -26.09
C ALA A 73 -23.31 -10.55 -25.27
N GLY A 74 -23.81 -9.91 -24.20
CA GLY A 74 -24.74 -10.50 -23.25
C GLY A 74 -24.09 -11.02 -21.96
N ASP A 75 -22.77 -11.24 -21.96
CA ASP A 75 -22.07 -11.72 -20.77
C ASP A 75 -21.91 -10.61 -19.71
N VAL A 76 -21.96 -11.02 -18.45
CA VAL A 76 -21.70 -10.14 -17.31
C VAL A 76 -20.59 -10.73 -16.45
N LEU A 77 -19.54 -9.95 -16.25
CA LEU A 77 -18.43 -10.27 -15.37
C LEU A 77 -18.52 -9.45 -14.09
N TYR A 78 -18.49 -10.11 -12.94
CA TYR A 78 -18.24 -9.47 -11.65
C TYR A 78 -16.73 -9.31 -11.46
N VAL A 79 -16.28 -8.08 -11.20
CA VAL A 79 -14.89 -7.77 -10.86
C VAL A 79 -14.89 -7.38 -9.39
N PRO A 80 -14.34 -8.21 -8.48
CA PRO A 80 -14.38 -7.90 -7.07
C PRO A 80 -13.56 -6.63 -6.74
N PRO A 81 -13.88 -5.94 -5.64
CA PRO A 81 -13.13 -4.77 -5.19
C PRO A 81 -11.62 -5.05 -5.10
N PHE A 82 -10.79 -4.07 -5.50
CA PHE A 82 -9.32 -4.14 -5.48
C PHE A 82 -8.67 -5.21 -6.37
N TRP A 83 -9.43 -6.02 -7.11
CA TRP A 83 -8.85 -6.93 -8.09
C TRP A 83 -8.26 -6.17 -9.26
N TRP A 84 -7.04 -6.57 -9.62
CA TRP A 84 -6.37 -6.10 -10.82
C TRP A 84 -7.06 -6.70 -12.03
N HIS A 85 -7.23 -5.92 -13.09
CA HIS A 85 -7.82 -6.42 -14.32
C HIS A 85 -7.16 -5.82 -15.56
N ARG A 86 -6.84 -6.68 -16.54
CA ARG A 86 -6.46 -6.31 -17.90
C ARG A 86 -7.61 -6.63 -18.82
N VAL A 87 -7.97 -5.70 -19.68
CA VAL A 87 -9.11 -5.85 -20.60
C VAL A 87 -8.65 -5.53 -22.00
N GLU A 88 -8.78 -6.51 -22.89
CA GLU A 88 -8.35 -6.41 -24.29
C GLU A 88 -9.55 -6.65 -25.20
N ALA A 89 -9.72 -5.81 -26.23
CA ALA A 89 -10.66 -6.07 -27.31
C ALA A 89 -10.11 -7.21 -28.19
N VAL A 90 -10.96 -8.13 -28.62
CA VAL A 90 -10.56 -9.28 -29.43
C VAL A 90 -11.27 -9.26 -30.78
N GLY A 91 -10.48 -9.29 -31.86
CA GLY A 91 -10.94 -9.23 -33.24
C GLY A 91 -11.03 -7.81 -33.80
N ASP A 92 -11.54 -7.69 -35.02
CA ASP A 92 -11.61 -6.42 -35.77
C ASP A 92 -12.98 -5.72 -35.65
N GLU A 93 -13.93 -6.33 -34.95
CA GLU A 93 -15.27 -5.78 -34.76
C GLU A 93 -15.26 -4.69 -33.68
N PRO A 94 -16.12 -3.66 -33.81
CA PRO A 94 -16.34 -2.69 -32.73
C PRO A 94 -16.72 -3.38 -31.41
N VAL A 95 -16.15 -2.89 -30.31
CA VAL A 95 -16.39 -3.46 -28.97
C VAL A 95 -16.98 -2.41 -28.04
N ALA A 96 -18.05 -2.76 -27.33
CA ALA A 96 -18.67 -1.90 -26.31
C ALA A 96 -19.03 -2.69 -25.05
N SER A 97 -18.89 -2.04 -23.89
CA SER A 97 -19.23 -2.60 -22.58
C SER A 97 -19.78 -1.50 -21.68
N LEU A 98 -20.60 -1.87 -20.70
CA LEU A 98 -21.10 -1.01 -19.65
C LEU A 98 -20.61 -1.49 -18.29
N SER A 99 -19.97 -0.60 -17.53
CA SER A 99 -19.55 -0.88 -16.15
C SER A 99 -20.45 -0.15 -15.17
N VAL A 100 -20.96 -0.87 -14.19
CA VAL A 100 -21.60 -0.30 -13.00
C VAL A 100 -20.64 -0.50 -11.85
N VAL A 101 -20.30 0.57 -11.15
CA VAL A 101 -19.39 0.57 -10.00
C VAL A 101 -20.18 0.95 -8.77
N THR A 102 -20.08 0.14 -7.73
CA THR A 102 -20.70 0.37 -6.43
C THR A 102 -19.62 0.44 -5.37
N PRO A 103 -19.69 1.37 -4.40
CA PRO A 103 -18.74 1.40 -3.30
C PRO A 103 -18.71 0.07 -2.55
N SER A 104 -17.51 -0.42 -2.25
CA SER A 104 -17.35 -1.65 -1.46
C SER A 104 -17.25 -1.38 0.04
N GLU A 105 -17.44 -2.41 0.86
CA GLU A 105 -17.27 -2.29 2.31
C GLU A 105 -15.84 -1.88 2.67
N GLU A 106 -14.84 -2.39 1.94
CA GLU A 106 -13.44 -2.03 2.11
C GLU A 106 -13.18 -0.56 1.74
N GLU A 107 -13.85 -0.04 0.71
CA GLU A 107 -13.77 1.39 0.37
C GLU A 107 -14.41 2.27 1.46
N PHE A 108 -15.54 1.84 2.04
CA PHE A 108 -16.16 2.54 3.17
C PHE A 108 -15.27 2.51 4.42
N ALA A 109 -14.70 1.36 4.75
CA ALA A 109 -13.77 1.20 5.85
C ALA A 109 -12.51 2.06 5.65
N PHE A 110 -11.96 2.07 4.43
CA PHE A 110 -10.82 2.92 4.09
C PHE A 110 -11.17 4.41 4.15
N ALA A 111 -12.37 4.79 3.72
CA ALA A 111 -12.83 6.17 3.88
C ALA A 111 -12.85 6.57 5.36
N ALA A 112 -13.28 5.69 6.27
CA ALA A 112 -13.24 5.96 7.70
C ALA A 112 -11.80 6.19 8.21
N ALA A 113 -10.80 5.47 7.69
CA ALA A 113 -9.38 5.73 7.97
C ALA A 113 -8.94 7.10 7.42
N TYR A 114 -9.31 7.41 6.17
CA TYR A 114 -8.91 8.63 5.48
C TYR A 114 -9.49 9.90 6.14
N TRP A 115 -10.71 9.82 6.66
CA TRP A 115 -11.40 10.93 7.32
C TRP A 115 -11.09 11.06 8.82
N GLN A 116 -10.13 10.28 9.34
CA GLN A 116 -9.69 10.45 10.72
C GLN A 116 -9.16 11.87 10.95
N ARG A 117 -9.52 12.44 12.11
CA ARG A 117 -9.11 13.79 12.48
C ARG A 117 -7.66 13.79 12.94
N VAL A 118 -6.75 13.96 11.98
CA VAL A 118 -5.34 14.13 12.29
C VAL A 118 -5.07 15.59 12.70
N PRO A 119 -4.39 15.88 13.83
CA PRO A 119 -4.16 17.24 14.35
C PRO A 119 -3.15 18.07 13.54
N PHE A 120 -3.07 17.84 12.23
CA PHE A 120 -2.17 18.49 11.28
C PHE A 120 -2.29 20.02 11.22
N GLY A 121 -3.46 20.58 11.52
CA GLY A 121 -3.64 22.04 11.64
C GLY A 121 -2.82 22.68 12.78
N ARG A 122 -2.30 21.88 13.71
CA ARG A 122 -1.41 22.33 14.80
C ARG A 122 0.07 22.34 14.41
N LEU A 123 0.42 21.73 13.28
CA LEU A 123 1.79 21.64 12.75
C LEU A 123 2.00 22.73 11.71
N ARG A 124 2.61 23.84 12.12
CA ARG A 124 2.74 25.08 11.34
C ARG A 124 4.00 25.07 10.49
N SER A 125 5.13 24.62 11.05
CA SER A 125 6.40 24.56 10.33
C SER A 125 6.48 23.30 9.46
N ARG A 126 7.41 23.28 8.51
CA ARG A 126 7.65 22.10 7.67
C ARG A 126 8.21 20.94 8.51
N GLU A 127 9.12 21.26 9.41
CA GLU A 127 9.79 20.34 10.33
C GLU A 127 8.77 19.69 11.28
N GLU A 128 7.83 20.48 11.82
CA GLU A 128 6.70 19.99 12.59
C GLU A 128 5.83 19.02 11.77
N ARG A 129 5.52 19.33 10.50
CA ARG A 129 4.75 18.44 9.62
C ARG A 129 5.46 17.12 9.34
N VAL A 130 6.77 17.17 9.06
CA VAL A 130 7.61 15.99 8.82
C VAL A 130 7.67 15.10 10.06
N ALA A 131 7.94 15.69 11.23
CA ALA A 131 7.99 14.97 12.49
C ALA A 131 6.63 14.36 12.86
N GLY A 132 5.54 15.13 12.75
CA GLY A 132 4.19 14.66 13.01
C GLY A 132 3.75 13.54 12.07
N ALA A 133 4.04 13.65 10.77
CA ALA A 133 3.77 12.60 9.81
C ALA A 133 4.57 11.33 10.12
N ARG A 134 5.86 11.45 10.46
CA ARG A 134 6.70 10.30 10.84
C ARG A 134 6.16 9.59 12.08
N LEU A 135 5.78 10.33 13.12
CA LEU A 135 5.18 9.77 14.34
C LEU A 135 3.86 9.04 14.04
N LEU A 136 2.95 9.70 13.31
CA LEU A 136 1.67 9.11 12.93
C LEU A 136 1.86 7.82 12.14
N LEU A 137 2.68 7.85 11.08
CA LEU A 137 2.91 6.71 10.21
C LEU A 137 3.58 5.55 10.95
N THR A 138 4.53 5.84 11.84
CA THR A 138 5.14 4.82 12.70
C THR A 138 4.09 4.15 13.58
N ALA A 139 3.21 4.94 14.21
CA ALA A 139 2.15 4.42 15.06
C ALA A 139 1.12 3.61 14.27
N VAL A 140 0.65 4.12 13.11
CA VAL A 140 -0.29 3.41 12.23
C VAL A 140 0.27 2.07 11.77
N MET A 141 1.52 2.04 11.27
CA MET A 141 2.14 0.80 10.80
C MET A 141 2.28 -0.22 11.94
N ARG A 142 2.75 0.19 13.12
CA ARG A 142 2.86 -0.70 14.29
C ARG A 142 1.50 -1.25 14.70
N LYS A 143 0.51 -0.39 14.86
CA LYS A 143 -0.83 -0.77 15.32
C LYS A 143 -1.57 -1.63 14.29
N THR A 144 -1.41 -1.37 13.00
CA THR A 144 -2.07 -2.17 11.94
C THR A 144 -1.49 -3.59 11.87
N LEU A 145 -0.21 -3.76 12.23
CA LEU A 145 0.50 -5.04 12.14
C LEU A 145 0.53 -5.86 13.43
N ARG A 146 0.01 -5.32 14.54
CA ARG A 146 -0.23 -6.11 15.75
C ARG A 146 -1.33 -7.12 15.46
N ARG A 147 -1.08 -8.39 15.77
CA ARG A 147 -2.12 -9.41 15.82
C ARG A 147 -2.89 -9.21 17.12
N ASP A 148 -4.20 -9.43 17.08
CA ASP A 148 -5.05 -9.34 18.28
C ASP A 148 -4.76 -10.50 19.27
N ASP A 149 -3.88 -11.43 18.90
CA ASP A 149 -3.51 -12.64 19.68
C ASP A 149 -2.71 -12.34 20.97
N ASP A 150 -2.29 -11.10 21.22
CA ASP A 150 -1.57 -10.72 22.45
C ASP A 150 -2.50 -10.49 23.67
N ASP A 151 -3.83 -10.52 23.48
CA ASP A 151 -4.80 -10.26 24.57
C ASP A 151 -5.43 -11.52 25.19
N ASP A 152 -5.17 -12.71 24.62
CA ASP A 152 -5.65 -14.00 25.15
C ASP A 152 -4.49 -14.78 25.82
N ASP A 153 -4.04 -14.31 26.98
CA ASP A 153 -3.15 -15.01 27.93
C ASP A 153 -3.83 -16.27 28.55
N ASP A 154 -4.59 -17.04 27.78
CA ASP A 154 -5.11 -18.34 28.20
C ASP A 154 -4.07 -19.43 27.92
N ASP A 155 -3.40 -19.82 29.00
CA ASP A 155 -2.35 -20.84 29.20
C ASP A 155 -2.78 -22.26 28.78
N SER A 156 -3.17 -22.46 27.52
CA SER A 156 -3.41 -23.79 26.93
C SER A 156 -2.23 -24.22 26.07
N GLY A 157 -1.32 -24.96 26.69
CA GLY A 157 -0.09 -25.47 26.07
C GLY A 157 -0.31 -26.57 25.03
N ASP A 158 -0.74 -26.19 23.84
CA ASP A 158 -0.66 -27.02 22.64
C ASP A 158 0.46 -26.49 21.72
N ASP A 159 1.47 -27.33 21.49
CA ASP A 159 2.63 -27.09 20.64
C ASP A 159 2.24 -27.03 19.15
N ASP A 160 1.53 -25.97 18.71
CA ASP A 160 1.28 -25.74 17.29
C ASP A 160 2.51 -25.08 16.64
N ASP A 161 3.21 -25.84 15.82
CA ASP A 161 4.39 -25.44 15.02
C ASP A 161 4.07 -24.40 13.91
N GLY A 162 2.99 -23.65 14.08
CA GLY A 162 2.53 -22.59 13.19
C GLY A 162 3.65 -21.58 12.95
N HIS A 163 4.06 -21.43 11.69
CA HIS A 163 5.03 -20.42 11.26
C HIS A 163 4.50 -19.00 11.50
N HIS A 164 4.60 -18.51 12.73
CA HIS A 164 4.34 -17.13 13.08
C HIS A 164 5.42 -16.26 12.44
N THR A 165 5.11 -15.73 11.26
CA THR A 165 5.92 -14.68 10.65
C THR A 165 5.95 -13.49 11.60
N ALA A 166 7.16 -13.14 12.06
CA ALA A 166 7.38 -12.04 12.99
C ALA A 166 6.70 -10.75 12.48
N PRO A 167 6.12 -9.92 13.37
CA PRO A 167 5.44 -8.70 12.98
C PRO A 167 6.41 -7.80 12.21
N LYS A 168 5.97 -7.33 11.03
CA LYS A 168 6.78 -6.45 10.20
C LYS A 168 7.04 -5.15 10.97
N SER A 169 8.30 -4.70 10.99
CA SER A 169 8.61 -3.37 11.52
C SER A 169 8.12 -2.28 10.56
N PRO A 170 7.89 -1.03 11.01
CA PRO A 170 7.64 0.09 10.11
C PRO A 170 8.67 0.23 8.98
N ALA A 171 9.94 -0.06 9.27
CA ALA A 171 11.01 -0.08 8.28
C ALA A 171 10.79 -1.17 7.21
N ALA A 172 10.32 -2.36 7.62
CA ALA A 172 10.00 -3.44 6.68
C ALA A 172 8.81 -3.10 5.77
N VAL A 173 7.76 -2.46 6.30
CA VAL A 173 6.62 -1.97 5.50
C VAL A 173 7.09 -0.96 4.46
N VAL A 174 7.88 0.03 4.88
CA VAL A 174 8.38 1.06 3.97
C VAL A 174 9.34 0.47 2.92
N ALA A 175 10.19 -0.48 3.31
CA ALA A 175 11.06 -1.18 2.37
C ALA A 175 10.26 -1.94 1.30
N GLU A 176 9.20 -2.65 1.71
CA GLU A 176 8.29 -3.35 0.79
C GLU A 176 7.57 -2.38 -0.16
N LEU A 177 7.07 -1.25 0.37
CA LEU A 177 6.41 -0.20 -0.40
C LEU A 177 7.35 0.39 -1.44
N LEU A 178 8.57 0.76 -1.05
CA LEU A 178 9.59 1.30 -1.95
C LEU A 178 9.97 0.27 -3.02
N ALA A 179 10.22 -0.98 -2.64
CA ALA A 179 10.56 -2.06 -3.56
C ALA A 179 9.44 -2.32 -4.57
N THR A 180 8.18 -2.25 -4.14
CA THR A 180 7.02 -2.57 -4.97
C THR A 180 6.64 -1.44 -5.92
N ARG A 181 6.65 -0.18 -5.45
CA ARG A 181 6.06 0.96 -6.19
C ARG A 181 7.09 1.93 -6.74
N TYR A 182 8.24 2.08 -6.09
CA TYR A 182 9.21 3.12 -6.43
C TYR A 182 10.41 2.56 -7.22
N VAL A 183 11.00 1.44 -6.78
CA VAL A 183 12.14 0.84 -7.48
C VAL A 183 11.84 0.54 -8.96
N PRO A 184 10.69 -0.05 -9.35
CA PRO A 184 10.41 -0.32 -10.77
C PRO A 184 10.26 0.95 -11.62
N LEU A 185 9.80 2.04 -10.99
CA LEU A 185 9.55 3.32 -11.65
C LEU A 185 10.84 4.08 -11.94
N TYR A 186 11.77 4.10 -10.98
CA TYR A 186 12.97 4.94 -11.04
C TYR A 186 14.27 4.15 -11.24
N GLY A 187 14.34 2.89 -10.77
CA GLY A 187 15.54 2.06 -10.86
C GLY A 187 15.94 1.75 -12.31
N ASN A 188 14.96 1.43 -13.16
CA ASN A 188 15.20 1.13 -14.57
C ASN A 188 15.68 2.36 -15.37
N ALA A 189 15.18 3.56 -15.03
CA ALA A 189 15.59 4.80 -15.69
C ALA A 189 17.04 5.20 -15.37
N LEU A 190 17.61 4.66 -14.29
CA LEU A 190 18.93 5.04 -13.76
C LEU A 190 19.95 3.91 -13.83
N GLY A 191 19.55 2.70 -14.25
CA GLY A 191 20.42 1.53 -14.26
C GLY A 191 20.84 1.07 -12.86
N LEU A 192 20.00 1.33 -11.86
CA LEU A 192 20.30 1.11 -10.45
C LEU A 192 19.70 -0.21 -9.95
N GLY A 193 20.50 -0.99 -9.24
CA GLY A 193 20.06 -2.23 -8.60
C GLY A 193 19.31 -1.99 -7.28
N ALA A 194 18.71 -3.03 -6.70
CA ALA A 194 18.00 -2.95 -5.42
C ALA A 194 18.87 -2.45 -4.24
N GLY A 195 20.20 -2.47 -4.37
CA GLY A 195 21.16 -1.92 -3.41
C GLY A 195 21.32 -0.40 -3.46
N ASP A 196 20.97 0.24 -4.58
CA ASP A 196 21.31 1.64 -4.88
C ASP A 196 20.24 2.63 -4.42
N GLY A 197 19.68 2.38 -3.24
CA GLY A 197 18.55 3.16 -2.74
C GLY A 197 18.84 4.66 -2.77
N ASP A 198 20.03 5.11 -2.39
CA ASP A 198 20.33 6.55 -2.27
C ASP A 198 20.32 7.27 -3.62
N ALA A 199 20.75 6.61 -4.69
CA ALA A 199 20.71 7.16 -6.04
C ALA A 199 19.26 7.18 -6.59
N ILE A 200 18.47 6.15 -6.27
CA ILE A 200 17.02 6.13 -6.54
C ILE A 200 16.34 7.31 -5.81
N ALA A 201 16.64 7.51 -4.53
CA ALA A 201 16.14 8.62 -3.72
C ALA A 201 16.45 9.99 -4.33
N ALA A 202 17.69 10.18 -4.80
CA ALA A 202 18.14 11.43 -5.38
C ALA A 202 17.39 11.76 -6.68
N SER A 203 17.06 10.76 -7.48
CA SER A 203 16.29 10.94 -8.72
C SER A 203 14.83 11.32 -8.52
N MET A 204 14.25 10.94 -7.36
CA MET A 204 12.84 11.20 -7.05
C MET A 204 12.60 12.66 -6.66
N ALA A 205 13.62 13.32 -6.11
CA ALA A 205 13.45 14.62 -5.48
C ALA A 205 13.33 15.75 -6.52
N CYS A 206 12.16 16.38 -6.60
CA CYS A 206 12.01 17.58 -7.44
C CYS A 206 12.63 18.82 -6.80
N SER A 207 12.71 18.92 -5.46
CA SER A 207 13.21 20.12 -4.77
C SER A 207 13.53 19.90 -3.28
N LEU A 208 13.82 18.68 -2.81
CA LEU A 208 14.21 18.54 -1.41
C LEU A 208 15.58 19.20 -1.20
N PRO A 209 15.71 20.08 -0.20
CA PRO A 209 17.02 20.55 0.25
C PRO A 209 17.90 19.34 0.57
N ALA A 210 19.20 19.41 0.21
CA ALA A 210 20.14 18.31 0.44
C ALA A 210 20.21 17.92 1.94
N ASP A 211 19.96 18.90 2.81
CA ASP A 211 19.87 18.85 4.27
C ASP A 211 18.49 18.45 4.81
N PHE A 212 17.63 17.80 4.01
CA PHE A 212 16.37 17.23 4.52
C PHE A 212 16.65 16.21 5.63
N ASP A 213 16.45 16.64 6.88
CA ASP A 213 16.62 15.88 8.10
C ASP A 213 15.27 15.31 8.57
N CYS A 214 15.22 13.99 8.77
CA CYS A 214 14.07 13.29 9.32
C CYS A 214 13.97 13.39 10.84
N GLY A 215 14.93 14.07 11.49
CA GLY A 215 15.26 13.94 12.90
C GLY A 215 16.00 12.63 13.14
N ALA A 216 17.18 12.66 13.76
CA ALA A 216 17.99 11.46 13.98
C ALA A 216 17.21 10.29 14.62
N ARG A 217 17.53 9.06 14.18
CA ARG A 217 16.83 7.80 14.53
C ARG A 217 16.76 7.48 16.02
N ASP A 218 17.77 7.89 16.78
CA ASP A 218 17.91 7.55 18.20
C ASP A 218 17.61 8.74 19.14
N ASP A 219 17.28 9.90 18.57
CA ASP A 219 17.21 11.16 19.30
C ASP A 219 15.82 11.79 19.16
N ALA A 220 14.78 11.11 19.66
CA ALA A 220 13.58 11.82 20.10
C ALA A 220 13.95 13.00 21.05
N GLU A 221 15.14 12.96 21.65
CA GLU A 221 15.69 14.01 22.52
C GLU A 221 16.49 15.12 21.81
N ARG A 222 17.20 14.87 20.68
CA ARG A 222 18.05 15.89 20.00
C ARG A 222 17.47 16.47 18.71
N GLY A 223 16.66 15.74 17.94
CA GLY A 223 15.95 16.30 16.78
C GLY A 223 14.87 17.32 17.19
N ALA A 224 14.38 17.21 18.42
CA ALA A 224 13.51 18.20 19.06
C ALA A 224 14.25 19.45 19.56
N ALA A 225 15.53 19.63 19.21
CA ALA A 225 16.26 20.86 19.53
C ALA A 225 15.84 22.04 18.63
N SER A 226 15.29 21.80 17.43
CA SER A 226 14.71 22.85 16.57
C SER A 226 13.18 22.84 16.55
N VAL A 227 12.56 21.66 16.63
CA VAL A 227 11.09 21.51 16.71
C VAL A 227 10.67 21.58 18.18
N SER A 228 9.78 22.52 18.52
CA SER A 228 9.33 22.73 19.90
C SER A 228 8.86 21.41 20.55
N ARG A 229 9.66 20.85 21.48
CA ARG A 229 9.32 19.66 22.27
C ARG A 229 7.91 19.75 22.85
N ASP A 230 7.51 20.94 23.28
CA ASP A 230 6.19 21.21 23.84
C ASP A 230 5.05 21.02 22.82
N VAL A 231 5.27 21.37 21.55
CA VAL A 231 4.30 21.14 20.48
C VAL A 231 4.19 19.64 20.22
N MET A 232 5.31 18.95 20.05
CA MET A 232 5.29 17.51 19.75
C MET A 232 4.78 16.66 20.92
N GLY A 233 5.05 17.04 22.17
CA GLY A 233 4.48 16.37 23.35
C GLY A 233 2.96 16.47 23.40
N ARG A 234 2.40 17.67 23.17
CA ARG A 234 0.94 17.88 23.17
C ARG A 234 0.25 17.26 21.96
N VAL A 235 0.90 17.25 20.81
CA VAL A 235 0.33 16.71 19.57
C VAL A 235 0.52 15.19 19.49
N GLY A 236 1.53 14.63 20.14
CA GLY A 236 1.86 13.21 20.12
C GLY A 236 0.70 12.30 20.55
N GLN A 237 0.03 12.63 21.66
CA GLN A 237 -1.14 11.88 22.12
C GLN A 237 -2.27 11.87 21.08
N LEU A 238 -2.57 13.04 20.50
CA LEU A 238 -3.60 13.16 19.46
C LEU A 238 -3.24 12.42 18.18
N LEU A 239 -1.95 12.35 17.83
CA LEU A 239 -1.48 11.54 16.70
C LEU A 239 -1.61 10.04 16.99
N ASP A 240 -1.37 9.61 18.23
CA ASP A 240 -1.52 8.21 18.62
C ASP A 240 -3.00 7.76 18.63
N GLU A 241 -3.90 8.62 19.12
CA GLU A 241 -5.35 8.42 19.06
C GLU A 241 -5.83 8.34 17.60
N ALA A 242 -5.36 9.26 16.74
CA ALA A 242 -5.65 9.22 15.31
C ALA A 242 -5.09 7.94 14.66
N ALA A 243 -3.88 7.52 15.05
CA ALA A 243 -3.28 6.28 14.57
C ALA A 243 -4.10 5.05 14.95
N GLU A 244 -4.69 5.02 16.14
CA GLU A 244 -5.60 3.93 16.56
C GLU A 244 -6.83 3.88 15.67
N GLY A 245 -7.49 5.02 15.43
CA GLY A 245 -8.67 5.06 14.57
C GLY A 245 -8.39 4.59 13.14
N VAL A 246 -7.23 4.97 12.59
CA VAL A 246 -6.77 4.51 11.27
C VAL A 246 -6.50 3.01 11.28
N ALA A 247 -5.75 2.53 12.28
CA ALA A 247 -5.36 1.13 12.36
C ALA A 247 -6.58 0.22 12.59
N ALA A 248 -7.52 0.62 13.45
CA ALA A 248 -8.79 -0.09 13.67
C ALA A 248 -9.62 -0.17 12.39
N ALA A 249 -9.69 0.91 11.60
CA ALA A 249 -10.35 0.88 10.29
C ALA A 249 -9.66 -0.09 9.32
N LEU A 250 -8.33 -0.09 9.24
CA LEU A 250 -7.54 -1.00 8.41
C LEU A 250 -7.56 -2.47 8.90
N ARG A 251 -7.84 -2.70 10.18
CA ARG A 251 -8.05 -4.03 10.79
C ARG A 251 -9.52 -4.47 10.78
N SER A 252 -10.44 -3.65 10.29
CA SER A 252 -11.86 -4.03 10.23
C SER A 252 -12.06 -5.28 9.38
N GLY A 253 -13.03 -6.12 9.78
CA GLY A 253 -13.37 -7.37 9.10
C GLY A 253 -13.49 -7.22 7.58
N ALA A 254 -14.13 -6.14 7.14
CA ALA A 254 -14.26 -5.79 5.72
C ALA A 254 -12.91 -5.83 4.97
N ILE A 255 -11.85 -5.23 5.54
CA ILE A 255 -10.53 -5.15 4.89
C ILE A 255 -9.69 -6.41 5.15
N THR A 256 -9.79 -7.01 6.34
CA THR A 256 -8.89 -8.10 6.76
C THR A 256 -9.17 -9.44 6.10
N HIS A 257 -10.32 -9.61 5.45
CA HIS A 257 -10.62 -10.81 4.66
C HIS A 257 -9.62 -11.04 3.51
N THR A 258 -8.89 -10.01 3.07
CA THR A 258 -7.84 -10.15 2.06
C THR A 258 -6.60 -9.33 2.43
N ALA A 259 -5.54 -10.01 2.90
CA ALA A 259 -4.26 -9.37 3.29
C ALA A 259 -3.70 -8.42 2.20
N GLY A 260 -3.88 -8.77 0.92
CA GLY A 260 -3.48 -7.91 -0.20
C GLY A 260 -4.19 -6.55 -0.24
N VAL A 261 -5.47 -6.48 0.15
CA VAL A 261 -6.24 -5.23 0.23
C VAL A 261 -5.71 -4.38 1.37
N GLN A 262 -5.51 -4.97 2.55
CA GLN A 262 -4.96 -4.25 3.70
C GLN A 262 -3.59 -3.65 3.39
N THR A 263 -2.68 -4.41 2.77
CA THR A 263 -1.35 -3.91 2.35
C THR A 263 -1.47 -2.76 1.36
N LEU A 264 -2.32 -2.89 0.33
CA LEU A 264 -2.54 -1.83 -0.66
C LEU A 264 -3.04 -0.54 -0.02
N LEU A 265 -4.02 -0.64 0.87
CA LEU A 265 -4.62 0.50 1.55
C LEU A 265 -3.66 1.15 2.55
N LEU A 266 -2.89 0.36 3.29
CA LEU A 266 -1.84 0.86 4.17
C LEU A 266 -0.78 1.61 3.38
N HIS A 267 -0.32 1.07 2.25
CA HIS A 267 0.65 1.75 1.38
C HIS A 267 0.09 3.07 0.83
N ASP A 268 -1.16 3.09 0.35
CA ASP A 268 -1.83 4.31 -0.10
C ASP A 268 -1.91 5.34 1.02
N TYR A 269 -2.28 4.94 2.24
CA TYR A 269 -2.35 5.84 3.39
C TYR A 269 -0.97 6.42 3.75
N VAL A 270 0.06 5.58 3.77
CA VAL A 270 1.46 6.00 4.02
C VAL A 270 1.91 7.07 3.04
N GLU A 271 1.67 6.85 1.74
CA GLU A 271 2.05 7.78 0.68
C GLU A 271 1.24 9.09 0.72
N GLU A 272 -0.06 9.05 1.06
CA GLU A 272 -0.90 10.24 1.17
C GLU A 272 -0.50 11.14 2.34
N ILE A 273 -0.20 10.57 3.50
CA ILE A 273 0.28 11.32 4.66
C ILE A 273 1.68 11.89 4.39
N ALA A 274 2.56 11.12 3.77
CA ALA A 274 3.87 11.61 3.34
C ALA A 274 3.71 12.76 2.32
N ARG A 275 2.80 12.64 1.35
CA ARG A 275 2.49 13.69 0.37
C ARG A 275 2.06 14.98 1.04
N TRP A 276 1.22 14.90 2.06
CA TRP A 276 0.81 16.07 2.84
C TRP A 276 2.02 16.75 3.53
N ALA A 277 2.94 15.97 4.08
CA ALA A 277 4.09 16.49 4.83
C ALA A 277 5.16 17.13 3.93
N VAL A 278 5.53 16.45 2.84
CA VAL A 278 6.70 16.81 2.02
C VAL A 278 6.38 17.16 0.56
N GLY A 279 5.13 17.01 0.12
CA GLY A 279 4.72 17.16 -1.28
C GLY A 279 4.89 15.86 -2.09
N ALA A 280 4.14 15.74 -3.19
CA ALA A 280 4.03 14.51 -3.99
C ALA A 280 5.37 13.99 -4.53
N CYS A 281 6.22 14.90 -5.02
CA CYS A 281 7.53 14.57 -5.58
C CYS A 281 8.52 14.04 -4.54
N ASN A 282 8.29 14.31 -3.26
CA ASN A 282 9.28 14.06 -2.21
C ASN A 282 8.94 12.85 -1.35
N VAL A 283 7.84 12.16 -1.65
CA VAL A 283 7.34 11.02 -0.86
C VAL A 283 8.37 9.90 -0.81
N GLY A 284 8.89 9.44 -1.94
CA GLY A 284 9.86 8.34 -1.97
C GLY A 284 11.12 8.64 -1.16
N LEU A 285 11.67 9.86 -1.30
CA LEU A 285 12.85 10.30 -0.54
C LEU A 285 12.57 10.42 0.97
N PHE A 286 11.41 10.94 1.36
CA PHE A 286 10.98 10.99 2.76
C PHE A 286 10.86 9.58 3.35
N LEU A 287 10.17 8.67 2.66
CA LEU A 287 10.00 7.30 3.11
C LEU A 287 11.35 6.61 3.29
N GLN A 288 12.24 6.74 2.32
CA GLN A 288 13.57 6.18 2.41
C GLN A 288 14.38 6.75 3.58
N ARG A 289 14.51 8.08 3.69
CA ARG A 289 15.38 8.68 4.73
C ARG A 289 14.82 8.55 6.14
N CYS A 290 13.49 8.53 6.30
CA CYS A 290 12.88 8.60 7.62
C CYS A 290 12.56 7.23 8.23
N PHE A 291 12.61 6.16 7.43
CA PHE A 291 12.22 4.81 7.87
C PHE A 291 13.22 3.71 7.51
N ARG A 292 14.13 3.89 6.53
CA ARG A 292 15.20 2.93 6.21
C ARG A 292 16.43 3.16 7.06
#